data_AF-A0A7Z9XHI7-F1
#
_entry.id   AF-A0A7Z9XHI7-F1
#
_cell.length_a   1.000
_cell.length_b   1.000
_cell.length_c   1.000
_cell.angle_alpha   90.00
_cell.angle_beta   90.00
_cell.angle_gamma   90.00
#
_symmetry.space_group_name_H-M   'P 1'
#
loop_
_entity.id
_entity.type
_entity.pdbx_description
1 polymer ?
#
loop_
_entity_poly.entity_id
_entity_poly.type
_entity_poly.pdbx_seq_one_letter_code
_entity_poly.pdbx_strand_id
1 'polypeptide(L)'
;SETVGTPLPGVDIKFTEKGEVVYKSPGNFVGYFKNPEATKETLGDGWVYSGDAGYLTEKGHLKIIDRAKDVSQLTDGTLFAPKYIENKLKFSPYIKEAVAHGKDMDYVTAFIDIDYGAVGNWAERRHIAYTSYTDLAQKPEVYDLIYNEILRVNKSLSEDEKLKGAQIKRFLLLHKELDPDDGEITRTRKVRRKFVAKKYSNLIEALYSDRDSVDVDATFTYEDGRTTSMKANLKIRAAETF
;
A
#
# COMPACT_ATOMS: atom_id res chain seq x y z
N SER A 1 0.17 -0.86 19.44
CA SER A 1 -1.28 -0.92 19.21
C SER A 1 -1.55 -0.28 17.86
N GLU A 2 -2.28 -0.95 16.96
CA GLU A 2 -2.64 -0.43 15.64
C GLU A 2 -3.96 0.36 15.63
N THR A 3 -4.44 0.71 16.83
CA THR A 3 -5.70 1.42 17.04
C THR A 3 -5.44 2.86 17.44
N VAL A 4 -6.39 3.76 17.18
CA VAL A 4 -6.37 5.14 17.67
C VAL A 4 -6.98 5.30 19.08
N GLY A 5 -7.20 4.18 19.78
CA GLY A 5 -7.76 4.15 21.13
C GLY A 5 -9.28 3.98 21.14
N THR A 6 -9.88 4.10 22.33
CA THR A 6 -11.33 4.11 22.51
C THR A 6 -11.88 5.53 22.35
N PRO A 7 -13.16 5.71 21.98
CA PRO A 7 -13.80 7.01 22.03
C PRO A 7 -13.62 7.66 23.41
N LEU A 8 -13.34 8.96 23.44
CA LEU A 8 -13.30 9.72 24.69
C LEU A 8 -14.71 9.87 25.28
N PRO A 9 -14.86 10.11 26.59
CA PRO A 9 -16.15 10.39 27.19
C PRO A 9 -16.89 11.53 26.45
N GLY A 10 -18.15 11.29 26.10
CA GLY A 10 -18.97 12.24 25.34
C GLY A 10 -18.70 12.28 23.83
N VAL A 11 -17.86 11.39 23.30
CA VAL A 11 -17.66 11.20 21.85
C VAL A 11 -18.42 9.98 21.38
N ASP A 12 -19.47 10.21 20.58
CA ASP A 12 -20.20 9.13 19.92
C ASP A 12 -19.54 8.82 18.57
N ILE A 13 -19.44 7.53 18.24
CA ILE A 13 -18.92 7.05 16.96
C ILE A 13 -19.96 6.13 16.32
N LYS A 14 -20.18 6.32 15.02
CA LYS A 14 -20.92 5.40 14.15
C LYS A 14 -20.15 5.19 12.84
N PHE A 15 -20.58 4.23 12.06
CA PHE A 15 -20.00 3.94 10.74
C PHE A 15 -21.07 4.09 9.67
N THR A 16 -20.72 4.64 8.51
CA THR A 16 -21.60 4.59 7.33
C THR A 16 -21.68 3.15 6.80
N GLU A 17 -22.61 2.88 5.88
CA GLU A 17 -22.70 1.58 5.19
C GLU A 17 -21.40 1.21 4.47
N LYS A 18 -20.61 2.20 4.05
CA LYS A 18 -19.30 2.02 3.40
C LYS A 18 -18.12 1.96 4.39
N GLY A 19 -18.40 1.92 5.69
CA GLY A 19 -17.40 1.83 6.75
C GLY A 19 -16.67 3.15 7.07
N GLU A 20 -17.19 4.30 6.62
CA GLU A 20 -16.63 5.60 7.00
C GLU A 20 -16.93 5.89 8.47
N VAL A 21 -15.93 6.35 9.21
CA VAL A 21 -16.05 6.76 10.60
C VAL A 21 -16.74 8.12 10.68
N VAL A 22 -17.84 8.17 11.40
CA VAL A 22 -18.60 9.39 11.65
C VAL A 22 -18.68 9.60 13.16
N TYR A 23 -18.36 10.80 13.63
CA TYR A 23 -18.31 11.08 15.06
C TYR A 23 -19.10 12.32 15.45
N LYS A 24 -19.55 12.36 16.70
CA LYS A 24 -20.18 13.52 17.32
C LYS A 24 -19.48 13.80 18.64
N SER A 25 -18.95 15.01 18.80
CA SER A 25 -18.13 15.40 19.94
C SER A 25 -18.43 16.84 20.37
N PRO A 26 -18.28 17.18 21.67
CA PRO A 26 -18.31 18.57 22.14
C PRO A 26 -17.28 19.48 21.44
N GLY A 27 -16.20 18.89 20.93
CA GLY A 27 -15.15 19.60 20.19
C GLY A 27 -15.38 19.72 18.69
N ASN A 28 -16.58 19.43 18.18
CA ASN A 28 -16.88 19.57 16.76
C ASN A 28 -16.67 21.02 16.30
N PHE A 29 -15.97 21.19 15.19
CA PHE A 29 -15.87 22.47 14.51
C PHE A 29 -17.26 22.96 14.04
N VAL A 30 -17.44 24.27 13.94
CA VAL A 30 -18.71 24.89 13.53
C VAL A 30 -18.89 24.97 12.00
N GLY A 31 -17.83 24.72 11.25
CA GLY A 31 -17.81 24.76 9.79
C GLY A 31 -16.53 25.34 9.20
N TYR A 32 -16.43 25.28 7.87
CA TYR A 32 -15.34 25.87 7.12
C TYR A 32 -15.59 27.36 6.87
N PHE A 33 -14.54 28.18 7.01
CA PHE A 33 -14.62 29.62 6.79
C PHE A 33 -15.05 29.94 5.34
N LYS A 34 -16.16 30.67 5.19
CA LYS A 34 -16.74 31.08 3.89
C LYS A 34 -17.02 29.92 2.92
N ASN A 35 -17.26 28.71 3.42
CA ASN A 35 -17.59 27.56 2.58
C ASN A 35 -18.75 26.74 3.20
N PRO A 36 -19.99 27.24 3.09
CA PRO A 36 -21.16 26.56 3.65
C PRO A 36 -21.48 25.23 2.95
N GLU A 37 -21.14 25.08 1.67
CA GLU A 37 -21.31 23.84 0.91
C GLU A 37 -20.44 22.72 1.48
N ALA A 38 -19.12 22.95 1.58
CA ALA A 38 -18.21 21.97 2.18
C ALA A 38 -18.54 21.71 3.66
N THR A 39 -19.09 22.72 4.37
CA THR A 39 -19.53 22.54 5.75
C THR A 39 -20.68 21.54 5.83
N LYS A 40 -21.69 21.66 4.96
CA LYS A 40 -22.83 20.72 4.92
C LYS A 40 -22.42 19.32 4.48
N GLU A 41 -21.43 19.21 3.60
CA GLU A 41 -20.89 17.91 3.18
C GLU A 41 -20.16 17.19 4.33
N THR A 42 -19.41 17.92 5.17
CA THR A 42 -18.64 17.34 6.28
C THR A 42 -19.42 17.25 7.59
N LEU A 43 -20.38 18.13 7.84
CA LEU A 43 -21.12 18.25 9.09
C LEU A 43 -22.64 18.17 8.83
N GLY A 44 -23.27 17.10 9.32
CA GLY A 44 -24.73 16.89 9.22
C GLY A 44 -25.33 16.43 10.55
N ASP A 45 -26.37 17.10 11.04
CA ASP A 45 -27.05 16.78 12.32
C ASP A 45 -26.12 16.68 13.55
N GLY A 46 -25.04 17.49 13.53
CA GLY A 46 -24.00 17.49 14.55
C GLY A 46 -23.01 16.33 14.45
N TRP A 47 -23.08 15.51 13.40
CA TRP A 47 -22.13 14.45 13.08
C TRP A 47 -21.11 14.92 12.05
N VAL A 48 -19.85 14.61 12.28
CA VAL A 48 -18.73 14.90 11.37
C VAL A 48 -18.37 13.65 10.58
N TYR A 49 -18.40 13.77 9.25
CA TYR A 49 -17.93 12.77 8.29
C TYR A 49 -16.42 12.95 8.11
N SER A 50 -15.63 12.04 8.67
CA SER A 50 -14.15 12.15 8.68
C SER A 50 -13.51 11.92 7.30
N GLY A 51 -14.22 11.23 6.42
CA GLY A 51 -13.70 10.65 5.18
C GLY A 51 -12.67 9.54 5.40
N ASP A 52 -12.52 9.03 6.63
CA ASP A 52 -11.68 7.89 6.99
C ASP A 52 -12.52 6.63 7.15
N ALA A 53 -12.04 5.50 6.64
CA ALA A 53 -12.64 4.20 6.87
C ALA A 53 -12.04 3.55 8.11
N GLY A 54 -12.88 2.86 8.86
CA GLY A 54 -12.46 2.17 10.07
C GLY A 54 -13.54 1.28 10.67
N TYR A 55 -13.20 0.64 11.79
CA TYR A 55 -14.12 -0.17 12.57
C TYR A 55 -13.68 -0.20 14.04
N LEU A 56 -14.62 -0.51 14.93
CA LEU A 56 -14.29 -0.84 16.31
C LEU A 56 -13.85 -2.31 16.39
N THR A 57 -12.74 -2.55 17.08
CA THR A 57 -12.35 -3.88 17.53
C THR A 57 -13.31 -4.40 18.60
N GLU A 58 -13.26 -5.69 18.90
CA GLU A 58 -14.08 -6.31 19.96
C GLU A 58 -13.87 -5.66 21.34
N LYS A 59 -12.68 -5.08 21.58
CA LYS A 59 -12.34 -4.36 22.81
C LYS A 59 -12.79 -2.89 22.79
N GLY A 60 -13.53 -2.45 21.78
CA GLY A 60 -14.03 -1.08 21.64
C GLY A 60 -13.00 -0.05 21.17
N HIS A 61 -11.81 -0.49 20.76
CA HIS A 61 -10.80 0.41 20.18
C HIS A 61 -11.09 0.66 18.71
N LEU A 62 -11.02 1.92 18.28
CA LEU A 62 -11.17 2.33 16.89
C LEU A 62 -9.89 2.05 16.10
N LYS A 63 -10.04 1.40 14.95
CA LYS A 63 -8.98 1.18 13.98
C LYS A 63 -9.30 1.93 12.69
N ILE A 64 -8.39 2.79 12.24
CA ILE A 64 -8.47 3.50 10.96
C ILE A 64 -7.63 2.74 9.95
N ILE A 65 -8.21 2.43 8.79
CA ILE A 65 -7.57 1.58 7.78
C ILE A 65 -7.13 2.36 6.55
N ASP A 66 -7.97 3.24 6.00
CA ASP A 66 -7.62 4.06 4.84
C ASP A 66 -8.60 5.23 4.73
N ARG A 67 -8.51 6.03 3.67
CA ARG A 67 -9.56 6.98 3.30
C ARG A 67 -10.76 6.20 2.77
N ALA A 68 -11.97 6.60 3.16
CA ALA A 68 -13.20 5.93 2.77
C ALA A 68 -13.39 5.80 1.25
N LYS A 69 -12.89 6.77 0.47
CA LYS A 69 -12.91 6.74 -0.99
C LYS A 69 -11.88 5.80 -1.65
N ASP A 70 -10.85 5.41 -0.91
CA ASP A 70 -9.74 4.58 -1.39
C ASP A 70 -9.93 3.10 -0.99
N VAL A 71 -10.80 2.83 0.00
CA VAL A 71 -11.24 1.47 0.34
C VAL A 71 -12.09 0.90 -0.80
N SER A 72 -11.84 -0.37 -1.11
CA SER A 72 -12.56 -1.13 -2.12
C SER A 72 -12.68 -2.59 -1.69
N GLN A 73 -13.05 -3.48 -2.61
CA GLN A 73 -13.24 -4.90 -2.32
C GLN A 73 -12.55 -5.76 -3.39
N LEU A 74 -12.21 -6.99 -3.00
CA LEU A 74 -11.90 -8.08 -3.91
C LEU A 74 -13.19 -8.60 -4.58
N THR A 75 -13.07 -9.49 -5.56
CA THR A 75 -14.22 -10.08 -6.28
C THR A 75 -15.18 -10.85 -5.37
N ASP A 76 -14.69 -11.39 -4.25
CA ASP A 76 -15.49 -12.11 -3.25
C ASP A 76 -16.11 -11.21 -2.17
N GLY A 77 -15.95 -9.88 -2.29
CA GLY A 77 -16.44 -8.90 -1.32
C GLY A 77 -15.50 -8.65 -0.13
N THR A 78 -14.36 -9.35 -0.06
CA THR A 78 -13.32 -9.10 0.95
C THR A 78 -12.88 -7.64 0.91
N LEU A 79 -12.81 -7.02 2.09
CA LEU A 79 -12.39 -5.64 2.24
C LEU A 79 -10.92 -5.44 1.80
N PHE A 80 -10.68 -4.49 0.90
CA PHE A 80 -9.34 -4.14 0.44
C PHE A 80 -9.02 -2.67 0.76
N ALA A 81 -8.06 -2.48 1.68
CA ALA A 81 -7.55 -1.18 2.09
C ALA A 81 -6.06 -1.05 1.68
N PRO A 82 -5.76 -0.51 0.49
CA PRO A 82 -4.41 -0.55 -0.08
C PRO A 82 -3.38 0.18 0.79
N LYS A 83 -3.68 1.39 1.29
CA LYS A 83 -2.68 2.13 2.09
C LYS A 83 -2.39 1.44 3.42
N TYR A 84 -3.34 0.71 3.98
CA TYR A 84 -3.13 -0.03 5.21
C TYR A 84 -2.03 -1.08 5.03
N ILE A 85 -2.14 -1.87 3.95
CA ILE A 85 -1.18 -2.92 3.59
C ILE A 85 0.19 -2.31 3.24
N GLU A 86 0.19 -1.25 2.43
CA GLU A 86 1.41 -0.56 2.01
C GLU A 86 2.16 0.07 3.18
N ASN A 87 1.45 0.70 4.12
CA ASN A 87 2.07 1.27 5.31
C ASN A 87 2.66 0.18 6.20
N LYS A 88 1.99 -0.96 6.37
CA LYS A 88 2.55 -2.14 7.08
C LYS A 88 3.84 -2.65 6.45
N LEU A 89 3.90 -2.70 5.13
CA LEU A 89 5.11 -3.08 4.38
C LEU A 89 6.22 -2.04 4.59
N LYS A 90 5.91 -0.75 4.44
CA LYS A 90 6.84 0.37 4.62
C LYS A 90 7.36 0.60 6.04
N PHE A 91 6.82 -0.09 7.04
CA PHE A 91 7.49 -0.16 8.35
C PHE A 91 8.79 -0.96 8.30
N SER A 92 8.96 -1.83 7.28
CA SER A 92 10.25 -2.48 7.05
C SER A 92 11.30 -1.45 6.62
N PRO A 93 12.52 -1.47 7.18
CA PRO A 93 13.60 -0.62 6.70
C PRO A 93 14.06 -0.99 5.28
N TYR A 94 13.66 -2.15 4.75
CA TYR A 94 14.08 -2.65 3.44
C TYR A 94 13.13 -2.26 2.31
N ILE A 95 11.94 -1.72 2.63
CA ILE A 95 10.91 -1.38 1.66
C ILE A 95 10.76 0.14 1.59
N LYS A 96 11.09 0.70 0.43
CA LYS A 96 10.99 2.15 0.16
C LYS A 96 9.57 2.57 -0.16
N GLU A 97 8.92 1.78 -1.01
CA GLU A 97 7.55 2.00 -1.44
C GLU A 97 6.89 0.64 -1.71
N ALA A 98 5.58 0.61 -1.53
CA ALA A 98 4.78 -0.56 -1.89
C ALA A 98 3.52 -0.08 -2.61
N VAL A 99 3.07 -0.84 -3.59
CA VAL A 99 1.78 -0.61 -4.26
C VAL A 99 0.99 -1.90 -4.19
N ALA A 100 -0.08 -1.89 -3.40
CA ALA A 100 -1.00 -3.00 -3.30
C ALA A 100 -2.07 -2.92 -4.39
N HIS A 101 -2.34 -4.06 -5.01
CA HIS A 101 -3.36 -4.26 -6.03
C HIS A 101 -4.35 -5.30 -5.52
N GLY A 102 -5.64 -5.11 -5.75
CA GLY A 102 -6.67 -6.02 -5.22
C GLY A 102 -8.09 -5.58 -5.55
N LYS A 103 -8.31 -4.28 -5.80
CA LYS A 103 -9.63 -3.79 -6.23
C LYS A 103 -10.13 -4.57 -7.44
N ASP A 104 -11.30 -5.19 -7.29
CA ASP A 104 -11.96 -5.98 -8.33
C ASP A 104 -11.13 -7.18 -8.84
N MET A 105 -10.21 -7.69 -7.99
CA MET A 105 -9.36 -8.86 -8.27
C MET A 105 -9.61 -9.99 -7.26
N ASP A 106 -9.18 -11.21 -7.59
CA ASP A 106 -9.42 -12.40 -6.76
C ASP A 106 -8.57 -12.47 -5.48
N TYR A 107 -7.48 -11.72 -5.42
CA TYR A 107 -6.58 -11.68 -4.27
C TYR A 107 -5.72 -10.43 -4.29
N VAL A 108 -5.04 -10.13 -3.18
CA VAL A 108 -4.11 -8.99 -3.12
C VAL A 108 -2.75 -9.38 -3.68
N THR A 109 -2.18 -8.49 -4.49
CA THR A 109 -0.80 -8.57 -4.97
C THR A 109 -0.06 -7.27 -4.68
N ALA A 110 1.28 -7.29 -4.71
CA ALA A 110 2.08 -6.11 -4.39
C ALA A 110 3.26 -5.91 -5.33
N PHE A 111 3.47 -4.66 -5.75
CA PHE A 111 4.78 -4.18 -6.17
C PHE A 111 5.55 -3.67 -4.96
N ILE A 112 6.85 -3.95 -4.94
CA ILE A 112 7.76 -3.50 -3.90
C ILE A 112 8.94 -2.77 -4.52
N ASP A 113 9.19 -1.55 -4.05
CA ASP A 113 10.48 -0.87 -4.21
C ASP A 113 11.33 -1.17 -2.98
N ILE A 114 12.55 -1.65 -3.19
CA ILE A 114 13.50 -1.80 -2.10
C ILE A 114 14.06 -0.43 -1.71
N ASP A 115 14.39 -0.23 -0.43
CA ASP A 115 15.23 0.91 -0.06
C ASP A 115 16.69 0.58 -0.45
N TYR A 116 17.17 1.22 -1.51
CA TYR A 116 18.47 0.89 -2.10
C TYR A 116 19.62 1.00 -1.10
N GLY A 117 19.60 2.03 -0.25
CA GLY A 117 20.62 2.24 0.77
C GLY A 117 20.56 1.19 1.87
N ALA A 118 19.37 0.90 2.41
CA ALA A 118 19.21 -0.07 3.48
C ALA A 118 19.50 -1.50 3.03
N VAL A 119 18.97 -1.90 1.86
CA VAL A 119 19.20 -3.22 1.28
C VAL A 119 20.64 -3.37 0.79
N GLY A 120 21.25 -2.33 0.23
CA GLY A 120 22.67 -2.32 -0.13
C GLY A 120 23.58 -2.59 1.08
N ASN A 121 23.39 -1.84 2.17
CA ASN A 121 24.10 -2.06 3.43
C ASN A 121 23.83 -3.46 4.04
N TRP A 122 22.65 -4.03 3.82
CA TRP A 122 22.31 -5.38 4.26
C TRP A 122 23.03 -6.45 3.42
N ALA A 123 23.15 -6.22 2.11
CA ALA A 123 23.81 -7.10 1.15
C ALA A 123 25.33 -7.10 1.34
N GLU A 124 25.94 -5.92 1.49
CA GLU A 124 27.39 -5.77 1.74
C GLU A 124 27.84 -6.53 3.00
N ARG A 125 27.07 -6.42 4.10
CA ARG A 125 27.34 -7.15 5.35
C ARG A 125 27.24 -8.68 5.21
N ARG A 126 26.66 -9.17 4.11
CA ARG A 126 26.52 -10.59 3.77
C ARG A 126 27.41 -11.00 2.59
N HIS A 127 28.29 -10.11 2.14
CA HIS A 127 29.17 -10.33 0.99
C HIS A 127 28.41 -10.63 -0.31
N ILE A 128 27.19 -10.09 -0.46
CA ILE A 128 26.40 -10.20 -1.69
C ILE A 128 26.83 -9.06 -2.62
N ALA A 129 27.50 -9.39 -3.71
CA ALA A 129 27.94 -8.42 -4.70
C ALA A 129 26.77 -7.96 -5.60
N TYR A 130 26.68 -6.65 -5.82
CA TYR A 130 25.74 -6.04 -6.76
C TYR A 130 26.35 -4.80 -7.41
N THR A 131 25.81 -4.40 -8.55
CA THR A 131 26.35 -3.30 -9.38
C THR A 131 25.39 -2.14 -9.58
N SER A 132 24.10 -2.36 -9.38
CA SER A 132 23.04 -1.36 -9.58
C SER A 132 21.81 -1.70 -8.74
N TYR A 133 20.85 -0.77 -8.68
CA TYR A 133 19.54 -1.03 -8.09
C TYR A 133 18.87 -2.26 -8.71
N THR A 134 18.82 -2.32 -10.06
CA THR A 134 18.16 -3.41 -10.78
C THR A 134 18.81 -4.75 -10.45
N ASP A 135 20.14 -4.82 -10.46
CA ASP A 135 20.88 -6.03 -10.09
C ASP A 135 20.59 -6.46 -8.64
N LEU A 136 20.62 -5.52 -7.70
CA LEU A 136 20.34 -5.79 -6.29
C LEU A 136 18.89 -6.27 -6.07
N ALA A 137 17.91 -5.57 -6.65
CA ALA A 137 16.50 -5.91 -6.52
C ALA A 137 16.15 -7.28 -7.12
N GLN A 138 16.94 -7.79 -8.07
CA GLN A 138 16.71 -9.11 -8.67
C GLN A 138 17.50 -10.25 -8.02
N LYS A 139 18.30 -9.98 -6.97
CA LYS A 139 19.00 -11.03 -6.22
C LYS A 139 18.03 -11.97 -5.51
N PRO A 140 18.23 -13.30 -5.58
CA PRO A 140 17.43 -14.26 -4.81
C PRO A 140 17.38 -13.94 -3.30
N GLU A 141 18.50 -13.53 -2.73
CA GLU A 141 18.65 -13.19 -1.31
C GLU A 141 17.81 -11.97 -0.92
N VAL A 142 17.67 -10.99 -1.83
CA VAL A 142 16.80 -9.82 -1.62
C VAL A 142 15.34 -10.21 -1.75
N TYR A 143 14.99 -11.10 -2.68
CA TYR A 143 13.65 -11.66 -2.74
C TYR A 143 13.29 -12.45 -1.47
N ASP A 144 14.23 -13.17 -0.85
CA ASP A 144 14.02 -13.87 0.42
C ASP A 144 13.88 -12.88 1.59
N LEU A 145 14.67 -11.80 1.58
CA LEU A 145 14.54 -10.71 2.54
C LEU A 145 13.14 -10.10 2.51
N ILE A 146 12.67 -9.70 1.33
CA ILE A 146 11.34 -9.08 1.17
C ILE A 146 10.21 -10.09 1.41
N TYR A 147 10.40 -11.36 1.03
CA TYR A 147 9.44 -12.41 1.35
C TYR A 147 9.17 -12.50 2.87
N ASN A 148 10.21 -12.43 3.70
CA ASN A 148 10.05 -12.44 5.16
C ASN A 148 9.27 -11.22 5.68
N GLU A 149 9.45 -10.05 5.06
CA GLU A 149 8.65 -8.86 5.40
C GLU A 149 7.18 -9.02 5.00
N ILE A 150 6.91 -9.65 3.86
CA ILE A 150 5.54 -9.97 3.43
C ILE A 150 4.91 -11.00 4.36
N LEU A 151 5.64 -12.03 4.79
CA LEU A 151 5.14 -13.00 5.78
C LEU A 151 4.76 -12.32 7.10
N ARG A 152 5.60 -11.40 7.59
CA ARG A 152 5.30 -10.61 8.80
C ARG A 152 4.00 -9.81 8.62
N VAL A 153 3.81 -9.19 7.47
CA VAL A 153 2.59 -8.44 7.17
C VAL A 153 1.37 -9.35 7.03
N ASN A 154 1.47 -10.45 6.29
CA ASN A 154 0.39 -11.41 6.10
C ASN A 154 -0.07 -12.03 7.44
N LYS A 155 0.87 -12.42 8.31
CA LYS A 155 0.55 -12.91 9.65
C LYS A 155 -0.16 -11.85 10.50
N SER A 156 0.24 -10.59 10.38
CA SER A 156 -0.44 -9.50 11.07
C SER A 156 -1.83 -9.22 10.50
N LEU A 157 -2.04 -9.43 9.20
CA LEU A 157 -3.36 -9.30 8.57
C LEU A 157 -4.29 -10.46 8.96
N SER A 158 -3.77 -11.68 9.07
CA SER A 158 -4.57 -12.86 9.45
C SER A 158 -5.13 -12.79 10.86
N GLU A 159 -4.47 -12.04 11.75
CA GLU A 159 -4.94 -11.74 13.11
C GLU A 159 -6.08 -10.70 13.14
N ASP A 160 -6.40 -10.07 12.01
CA ASP A 160 -7.45 -9.06 11.90
C ASP A 160 -8.69 -9.59 11.19
N GLU A 161 -9.78 -9.79 11.91
CA GLU A 161 -11.03 -10.33 11.38
C GLU A 161 -11.59 -9.60 10.15
N LYS A 162 -11.34 -8.29 10.02
CA LYS A 162 -11.84 -7.50 8.87
C LYS A 162 -10.88 -7.49 7.69
N LEU A 163 -9.61 -7.83 7.89
CA LEU A 163 -8.56 -7.71 6.88
C LEU A 163 -7.83 -9.02 6.56
N LYS A 164 -8.15 -10.12 7.25
CA LYS A 164 -7.52 -11.43 7.03
C LYS A 164 -7.61 -11.95 5.60
N GLY A 165 -8.66 -11.60 4.87
CA GLY A 165 -8.79 -11.96 3.45
C GLY A 165 -7.90 -11.12 2.51
N ALA A 166 -7.36 -10.00 2.98
CA ALA A 166 -6.56 -9.07 2.19
C ALA A 166 -5.04 -9.38 2.24
N GLN A 167 -4.67 -10.61 2.59
CA GLN A 167 -3.28 -11.06 2.58
C GLN A 167 -2.71 -11.07 1.17
N ILE A 168 -1.43 -10.69 1.04
CA ILE A 168 -0.72 -10.62 -0.23
C ILE A 168 -0.42 -12.05 -0.68
N LYS A 169 -0.97 -12.47 -1.82
CA LYS A 169 -0.70 -13.80 -2.38
C LYS A 169 0.50 -13.84 -3.31
N ARG A 170 0.75 -12.75 -4.06
CA ARG A 170 1.84 -12.69 -5.04
C ARG A 170 2.47 -11.30 -5.05
N PHE A 171 3.77 -11.24 -5.25
CA PHE A 171 4.51 -9.97 -5.32
C PHE A 171 5.69 -10.05 -6.29
N LEU A 172 6.20 -8.88 -6.65
CA LEU A 172 7.46 -8.72 -7.37
C LEU A 172 8.23 -7.50 -6.86
N LEU A 173 9.54 -7.48 -7.11
CA LEU A 173 10.39 -6.33 -6.84
C LEU A 173 10.57 -5.53 -8.13
N LEU A 174 10.25 -4.24 -8.09
CA LEU A 174 10.41 -3.36 -9.25
C LEU A 174 11.90 -3.19 -9.58
N HIS A 175 12.21 -3.02 -10.87
CA HIS A 175 13.59 -2.86 -11.37
C HIS A 175 14.17 -1.46 -11.18
N LYS A 176 13.35 -0.50 -10.75
CA LYS A 176 13.70 0.87 -10.37
C LYS A 176 12.74 1.35 -9.29
N GLU A 177 13.13 2.40 -8.56
CA GLU A 177 12.21 3.08 -7.66
C GLU A 177 11.13 3.85 -8.44
N LEU A 178 9.96 4.01 -7.83
CA LEU A 178 8.92 4.90 -8.32
C LEU A 178 9.38 6.36 -8.21
N ASP A 179 9.30 7.08 -9.34
CA ASP A 179 9.91 8.39 -9.49
C ASP A 179 8.86 9.51 -9.73
N PRO A 180 8.96 10.66 -9.04
CA PRO A 180 8.11 11.80 -9.32
C PRO A 180 8.19 12.33 -10.76
N ASP A 181 9.37 12.28 -11.38
CA ASP A 181 9.63 12.78 -12.71
C ASP A 181 9.05 11.85 -13.79
N ASP A 182 8.94 10.55 -13.48
CA ASP A 182 8.16 9.58 -14.26
C ASP A 182 6.64 9.71 -14.05
N GLY A 183 6.20 10.55 -13.12
CA GLY A 183 4.80 10.77 -12.79
C GLY A 183 4.13 9.61 -12.06
N GLU A 184 4.90 8.66 -11.53
CA GLU A 184 4.41 7.49 -10.79
C GLU A 184 3.97 7.84 -9.38
N ILE A 185 4.62 8.85 -8.81
CA ILE A 185 4.42 9.34 -7.46
C ILE A 185 4.42 10.88 -7.49
N THR A 186 3.86 11.53 -6.48
CA THR A 186 4.01 12.99 -6.33
C THR A 186 5.35 13.32 -5.68
N ARG A 187 5.78 14.59 -5.72
CA ARG A 187 6.96 15.06 -4.96
C ARG A 187 6.84 14.85 -3.44
N THR A 188 5.61 14.78 -2.93
CA THR A 188 5.29 14.40 -1.54
C THR A 188 5.22 12.87 -1.33
N ARG A 189 5.72 12.10 -2.29
CA ARG A 189 5.73 10.64 -2.30
C ARG A 189 4.35 9.97 -2.18
N LYS A 190 3.31 10.59 -2.76
CA LYS A 190 1.99 9.95 -2.88
C LYS A 190 1.87 9.19 -4.19
N VAL A 191 1.64 7.89 -4.13
CA VAL A 191 1.48 7.02 -5.31
C VAL A 191 0.30 7.47 -6.19
N ARG A 192 0.55 7.67 -7.48
CA ARG A 192 -0.46 7.97 -8.50
C ARG A 192 -1.02 6.67 -9.07
N ARG A 193 -1.79 5.95 -8.25
CA ARG A 193 -2.29 4.58 -8.52
C ARG A 193 -2.83 4.34 -9.92
N LYS A 194 -3.69 5.22 -10.44
CA LYS A 194 -4.26 5.09 -11.79
C LYS A 194 -3.18 5.14 -12.87
N PHE A 195 -2.16 5.96 -12.68
CA PHE A 195 -1.04 6.07 -13.61
C PHE A 195 -0.12 4.86 -13.49
N VAL A 196 0.26 4.46 -12.26
CA VAL A 196 1.06 3.25 -12.01
C VAL A 196 0.38 2.01 -12.60
N ALA A 197 -0.93 1.83 -12.36
CA ALA A 197 -1.68 0.70 -12.89
C ALA A 197 -1.73 0.66 -14.42
N LYS A 198 -1.77 1.83 -15.07
CA LYS A 198 -1.71 1.93 -16.53
C LYS A 198 -0.30 1.66 -17.06
N LYS A 199 0.73 2.24 -16.43
CA LYS A 199 2.13 2.12 -16.88
C LYS A 199 2.65 0.68 -16.74
N TYR A 200 2.25 0.00 -15.67
CA TYR A 200 2.71 -1.34 -15.32
C TYR A 200 1.62 -2.40 -15.50
N SER A 201 0.68 -2.21 -16.43
CA SER A 201 -0.45 -3.13 -16.62
C SER A 201 0.02 -4.55 -16.92
N ASN A 202 1.07 -4.70 -17.72
CA ASN A 202 1.70 -5.98 -18.03
C ASN A 202 2.23 -6.71 -16.78
N LEU A 203 2.75 -5.96 -15.79
CA LEU A 203 3.24 -6.53 -14.53
C LEU A 203 2.10 -6.94 -13.62
N ILE A 204 1.03 -6.14 -13.59
CA ILE A 204 -0.21 -6.48 -12.85
C ILE A 204 -0.82 -7.75 -13.45
N GLU A 205 -1.01 -7.80 -14.77
CA GLU A 205 -1.52 -8.98 -15.46
C GLU A 205 -0.68 -10.22 -15.16
N ALA A 206 0.66 -10.08 -15.16
CA ALA A 206 1.54 -11.19 -14.81
C ALA A 206 1.35 -11.67 -13.36
N LEU A 207 1.14 -10.76 -12.39
CA LEU A 207 0.84 -11.10 -10.99
C LEU A 207 -0.48 -11.87 -10.82
N TYR A 208 -1.43 -11.73 -11.75
CA TYR A 208 -2.70 -12.45 -11.77
C TYR A 208 -2.74 -13.63 -12.77
N SER A 209 -1.56 -14.06 -13.23
CA SER A 209 -1.40 -15.21 -14.11
C SER A 209 -0.53 -16.28 -13.46
N ASP A 210 -0.36 -17.41 -14.16
CA ASP A 210 0.53 -18.50 -13.74
C ASP A 210 2.02 -18.23 -14.04
N ARG A 211 2.40 -17.00 -14.40
CA ARG A 211 3.79 -16.64 -14.74
C ARG A 211 4.65 -16.46 -13.49
N ASP A 212 5.85 -17.04 -13.49
CA ASP A 212 6.85 -16.85 -12.42
C ASP A 212 7.82 -15.70 -12.68
N SER A 213 7.78 -15.10 -13.87
CA SER A 213 8.53 -13.89 -14.18
C SER A 213 7.91 -13.09 -15.31
N VAL A 214 8.37 -11.85 -15.46
CA VAL A 214 7.98 -10.94 -16.55
C VAL A 214 9.18 -10.12 -16.99
N ASP A 215 9.44 -10.10 -18.29
CA ASP A 215 10.48 -9.25 -18.87
C ASP A 215 9.98 -7.82 -18.99
N VAL A 216 10.87 -6.88 -18.68
CA VAL A 216 10.65 -5.44 -18.84
C VAL A 216 11.81 -4.80 -19.57
N ASP A 217 11.49 -3.99 -20.56
CA ASP A 217 12.43 -3.04 -21.13
C ASP A 217 12.43 -1.79 -20.24
N ALA A 218 13.41 -1.72 -19.33
CA ALA A 218 13.62 -0.60 -18.46
C ALA A 218 14.39 0.49 -19.21
N THR A 219 13.71 1.56 -19.60
CA THR A 219 14.35 2.76 -20.15
C THR A 219 14.72 3.68 -19.00
N PHE A 220 16.02 3.90 -18.80
CA PHE A 220 16.55 4.86 -17.84
C PHE A 220 16.93 6.13 -18.57
N THR A 221 16.39 7.28 -18.14
CA THR A 221 16.83 8.59 -18.60
C THR A 221 17.84 9.14 -17.61
N TYR A 222 19.08 9.33 -18.05
CA TYR A 222 20.12 9.99 -17.27
C TYR A 222 19.86 11.48 -17.13
N GLU A 223 20.48 12.14 -16.14
CA GLU A 223 20.37 13.59 -15.93
C GLU A 223 20.83 14.41 -17.15
N ASP A 224 21.67 13.83 -18.02
CA ASP A 224 22.11 14.44 -19.28
C ASP A 224 21.13 14.24 -20.45
N GLY A 225 19.98 13.63 -20.19
CA GLY A 225 18.92 13.35 -21.17
C GLY A 225 19.14 12.09 -22.02
N ARG A 226 20.26 11.35 -21.84
CA ARG A 226 20.47 10.08 -22.53
C ARG A 226 19.49 9.04 -22.01
N THR A 227 18.95 8.24 -22.92
CA THR A 227 18.14 7.07 -22.56
C THR A 227 18.92 5.79 -22.84
N THR A 228 19.05 4.92 -21.84
CA THR A 228 19.52 3.54 -22.05
C THR A 228 18.38 2.59 -21.79
N SER A 229 18.28 1.53 -22.57
CA SER A 229 17.34 0.43 -22.31
C SER A 229 18.10 -0.75 -21.75
N MET A 230 17.64 -1.27 -20.61
CA MET A 230 18.08 -2.54 -20.06
C MET A 230 16.90 -3.48 -19.96
N LYS A 231 17.11 -4.73 -20.37
CA LYS A 231 16.15 -5.78 -20.08
C LYS A 231 16.33 -6.24 -18.64
N ALA A 232 15.27 -6.20 -17.85
CA ALA A 232 15.22 -6.85 -16.56
C ALA A 232 14.17 -7.96 -16.60
N ASN A 233 14.49 -9.12 -16.05
CA ASN A 233 13.52 -10.18 -15.81
C ASN A 233 13.08 -10.06 -14.36
N LEU A 234 11.82 -9.65 -14.12
CA LEU A 234 11.29 -9.51 -12.77
C LEU A 234 10.69 -10.83 -12.34
N LYS A 235 11.18 -11.39 -11.24
CA LYS A 235 10.60 -12.60 -10.67
C LYS A 235 9.29 -12.28 -9.96
N ILE A 236 8.32 -13.17 -10.09
CA ILE A 236 7.07 -13.14 -9.35
C ILE A 236 7.14 -14.25 -8.31
N ARG A 237 6.91 -13.92 -7.06
CA ARG A 237 6.87 -14.91 -5.97
C ARG A 237 5.49 -14.97 -5.36
N ALA A 238 5.03 -16.21 -5.14
CA ALA A 238 3.91 -16.45 -4.23
C ALA A 238 4.36 -16.20 -2.79
N ALA A 239 3.43 -15.70 -1.97
CA ALA A 239 3.59 -15.48 -0.56
C ALA A 239 2.64 -16.41 0.21
N GLU A 240 3.13 -16.93 1.34
CA GLU A 240 2.30 -17.73 2.24
C GLU A 240 1.24 -16.84 2.90
N THR A 241 0.04 -17.40 3.05
CA THR A 241 -1.10 -16.77 3.73
C THR A 241 -1.56 -17.67 4.87
N PHE A 242 -2.08 -17.08 5.93
CA PHE A 242 -2.47 -17.72 7.19
C PHE A 242 -3.97 -17.74 7.40
#